data_AF-A0A971GPY1-F1
#
_entry.id   AF-A0A971GPY1-F1
#
_cell.length_a   1.000
_cell.length_b   1.000
_cell.length_c   1.000
_cell.angle_alpha   90.00
_cell.angle_beta   90.00
_cell.angle_gamma   90.00
#
_symmetry.space_group_name_H-M   'P 1'
#
loop_
_entity.id
_entity.type
_entity.pdbx_description
1 polymer ?
#
loop_
_entity_poly.entity_id
_entity_poly.type
_entity_poly.pdbx_seq_one_letter_code
_entity_poly.pdbx_strand_id
1 'polypeptide(L)'
;GRKNVRKKTVYIIVSNHQSQLDILLAFNLFKHFKWVSKAEVFKLPFVGWNMYLNRYVRLVRGDKESIEKMMIASEQRLREGSSVYFFPEGTRSMDGKVKKFKPGAFTLAHKLRLPIIPVAISGTCKALPKYSMNTKGIQHLYLDILEEIPYSEFASMSVEETSDMVREIITSRVEKLAAEKT
;
A
#
# COMPACT_ATOMS: atom_id res chain seq x y z
N GLY A 1 -3.62 -14.08 3.90
CA GLY A 1 -3.27 -15.34 3.21
C GLY A 1 -2.08 -15.22 2.25
N ARG A 2 -0.88 -15.68 2.65
CA ARG A 2 0.31 -15.69 1.75
C ARG A 2 0.10 -16.49 0.46
N LYS A 3 -0.72 -17.54 0.51
CA LYS A 3 -1.09 -18.38 -0.64
C LYS A 3 -1.73 -17.59 -1.80
N ASN A 4 -2.26 -16.40 -1.53
CA ASN A 4 -2.91 -15.56 -2.53
C ASN A 4 -1.91 -14.82 -3.44
N VAL A 5 -0.62 -14.79 -3.09
CA VAL A 5 0.41 -14.10 -3.87
C VAL A 5 1.11 -15.08 -4.80
N ARG A 6 0.91 -14.95 -6.11
CA ARG A 6 1.61 -15.80 -7.10
C ARG A 6 3.05 -15.35 -7.28
N LYS A 7 3.98 -16.32 -7.31
CA LYS A 7 5.44 -16.06 -7.38
C LYS A 7 5.85 -15.27 -8.62
N LYS A 8 5.32 -15.59 -9.81
CA LYS A 8 5.75 -15.02 -11.10
C LYS A 8 4.86 -13.88 -11.62
N THR A 9 3.96 -13.35 -10.78
CA THR A 9 3.04 -12.26 -11.17
C THR A 9 3.53 -10.92 -10.64
N VAL A 10 3.36 -9.86 -11.44
CA VAL A 10 3.56 -8.47 -11.02
C VAL A 10 2.23 -7.91 -10.56
N TYR A 11 2.23 -7.20 -9.43
CA TYR A 11 1.03 -6.72 -8.77
C TYR A 11 1.09 -5.22 -8.52
N ILE A 12 -0.09 -4.59 -8.58
CA ILE A 12 -0.36 -3.37 -7.82
C ILE A 12 -0.81 -3.81 -6.42
N ILE A 13 0.00 -3.52 -5.40
CA ILE A 13 -0.32 -3.89 -4.02
C ILE A 13 -0.92 -2.66 -3.34
N VAL A 14 -2.09 -2.82 -2.71
CA VAL A 14 -2.84 -1.72 -2.10
C VAL A 14 -3.17 -2.06 -0.66
N SER A 15 -2.94 -1.11 0.25
CA SER A 15 -3.22 -1.29 1.68
C SER A 15 -3.74 -0.01 2.33
N ASN A 16 -4.52 -0.17 3.40
CA ASN A 16 -4.74 0.92 4.34
C ASN A 16 -3.42 1.27 5.07
N HIS A 17 -3.34 2.48 5.64
CA HIS A 17 -2.16 2.99 6.34
C HIS A 17 -2.52 3.59 7.69
N GLN A 18 -2.05 2.97 8.77
CA GLN A 18 -2.34 3.32 10.16
C GLN A 18 -1.08 3.72 10.95
N SER A 19 0.10 3.20 10.60
CA SER A 19 1.35 3.45 11.32
C SER A 19 2.60 3.28 10.45
N GLN A 20 3.76 3.70 10.95
CA GLN A 20 5.05 3.33 10.34
C GLN A 20 5.31 1.82 10.44
N LEU A 21 4.75 1.15 11.45
CA LEU A 21 4.87 -0.31 11.61
C LEU A 21 4.24 -1.10 10.46
N ASP A 22 3.33 -0.49 9.69
CA ASP A 22 2.74 -1.10 8.50
C ASP A 22 3.82 -1.49 7.47
N ILE A 23 4.88 -0.70 7.37
CA ILE A 23 6.02 -0.95 6.47
C ILE A 23 6.73 -2.24 6.89
N LEU A 24 6.94 -2.44 8.20
CA LEU A 24 7.56 -3.64 8.73
C LEU A 24 6.68 -4.86 8.52
N LEU A 25 5.37 -4.73 8.75
CA LEU A 25 4.43 -5.81 8.49
C LEU A 25 4.41 -6.20 7.02
N ALA A 26 4.42 -5.24 6.10
CA ALA A 26 4.34 -5.50 4.66
C ALA A 26 5.50 -6.36 4.13
N PHE A 27 6.65 -6.41 4.79
CA PHE A 27 7.71 -7.35 4.42
C PHE A 27 7.33 -8.83 4.61
N ASN A 28 6.28 -9.13 5.39
CA ASN A 28 5.70 -10.48 5.51
C ASN A 28 4.95 -10.96 4.26
N LEU A 29 4.82 -10.13 3.22
CA LEU A 29 4.31 -10.55 1.91
C LEU A 29 5.29 -11.52 1.20
N PHE A 30 6.58 -11.51 1.56
CA PHE A 30 7.63 -12.32 0.91
C PHE A 30 7.63 -12.21 -0.62
N LYS A 31 7.28 -11.03 -1.12
CA LYS A 31 7.22 -10.69 -2.54
C LYS A 31 8.05 -9.43 -2.75
N HIS A 32 8.85 -9.41 -3.81
CA HIS A 32 9.60 -8.22 -4.16
C HIS A 32 8.66 -7.13 -4.69
N PHE A 33 8.74 -5.94 -4.11
CA PHE A 33 8.00 -4.76 -4.54
C PHE A 33 8.82 -3.48 -4.32
N LYS A 34 8.41 -2.40 -4.98
CA LYS A 34 8.95 -1.05 -4.76
C LYS A 34 7.97 -0.22 -3.94
N TRP A 35 8.49 0.53 -2.98
CA TRP A 35 7.70 1.50 -2.23
C TRP A 35 7.46 2.77 -3.03
N VAL A 36 6.28 3.37 -2.89
CA VAL A 36 6.08 4.80 -3.14
C VAL A 36 6.16 5.54 -1.80
N SER A 37 7.19 6.38 -1.64
CA SER A 37 7.49 7.04 -0.37
C SER A 37 7.68 8.55 -0.52
N LYS A 38 7.49 9.26 0.59
CA LYS A 38 7.65 10.70 0.71
C LYS A 38 9.09 11.12 0.37
N ALA A 39 9.25 12.20 -0.38
CA ALA A 39 10.57 12.73 -0.75
C ALA A 39 11.48 13.03 0.44
N GLU A 40 10.91 13.42 1.58
CA GLU A 40 11.67 13.72 2.80
C GLU A 40 12.31 12.45 3.40
N VAL A 41 11.70 11.28 3.23
CA VAL A 41 12.24 10.00 3.74
C VAL A 41 13.54 9.63 3.03
N PHE A 42 13.70 10.01 1.77
CA PHE A 42 14.93 9.80 1.00
C PHE A 42 16.10 10.66 1.51
N LYS A 43 15.85 11.67 2.36
CA LYS A 43 16.89 12.53 2.94
C LYS A 43 17.44 12.01 4.27
N LEU A 44 16.82 10.99 4.86
CA LEU A 44 17.24 10.42 6.14
C LEU A 44 18.53 9.59 5.96
N PRO A 45 19.54 9.71 6.83
CA PRO A 45 20.70 8.83 6.82
C PRO A 45 20.30 7.35 6.94
N PHE A 46 21.03 6.47 6.26
CA PHE A 46 20.79 5.02 6.16
C PHE A 46 19.47 4.62 5.48
N VAL A 47 18.34 5.13 5.96
CA VAL A 47 17.01 4.90 5.37
C VAL A 47 16.98 5.43 3.95
N GLY A 48 17.37 6.69 3.73
CA GLY A 48 17.42 7.30 2.41
C GLY A 48 18.34 6.55 1.45
N TRP A 49 19.53 6.14 1.91
CA TRP A 49 20.45 5.31 1.13
C TRP A 49 19.79 4.00 0.70
N ASN A 50 19.12 3.31 1.63
CA ASN A 50 18.35 2.11 1.32
C ASN A 50 17.24 2.40 0.29
N MET A 51 16.52 3.53 0.42
CA MET A 51 15.47 3.91 -0.54
C MET A 51 16.03 4.09 -1.96
N TYR A 52 17.21 4.72 -2.10
CA TYR A 52 17.88 4.90 -3.39
C TYR A 52 18.42 3.58 -3.97
N LEU A 53 19.14 2.79 -3.15
CA LEU A 53 19.69 1.50 -3.56
C LEU A 53 18.60 0.52 -4.03
N ASN A 54 17.43 0.54 -3.38
CA ASN A 54 16.31 -0.29 -3.79
C ASN A 54 15.51 0.27 -4.96
N ARG A 55 15.88 1.45 -5.50
CA ARG A 55 15.18 2.12 -6.60
C ARG A 55 13.70 2.35 -6.27
N TYR A 56 13.38 2.74 -5.03
CA TYR A 56 12.02 3.09 -4.64
C TYR A 56 11.56 4.39 -5.29
N VAL A 57 10.24 4.57 -5.35
CA VAL A 57 9.61 5.69 -6.05
C VAL A 57 9.39 6.84 -5.08
N ARG A 58 9.86 8.02 -5.46
CA ARG A 58 9.79 9.24 -4.67
C ARG A 58 8.53 10.05 -5.01
N LEU A 59 7.88 10.61 -3.99
CA LEU A 59 6.69 11.44 -4.14
C LEU A 59 6.72 12.67 -3.21
N VAL A 60 6.58 13.86 -3.78
CA VAL A 60 6.16 15.09 -3.09
C VAL A 60 4.65 15.18 -3.24
N ARG A 61 3.91 15.15 -2.12
CA ARG A 61 2.44 15.14 -2.15
C ARG A 61 1.92 16.55 -2.42
N GLY A 62 0.89 16.66 -3.26
CA GLY A 62 0.28 17.94 -3.63
C GLY A 62 1.00 18.65 -4.79
N ASP A 63 2.20 18.18 -5.14
CA ASP A 63 2.94 18.66 -6.30
C ASP A 63 2.60 17.83 -7.54
N LYS A 64 2.02 18.49 -8.56
CA LYS A 64 1.52 17.81 -9.77
C LYS A 64 2.64 17.14 -10.56
N GLU A 65 3.76 17.85 -10.73
CA GLU A 65 4.92 17.34 -11.47
C GLU A 65 5.54 16.12 -10.76
N SER A 66 5.65 16.15 -9.43
CA SER A 66 6.12 15.01 -8.67
C SER A 66 5.15 13.83 -8.71
N ILE A 67 3.84 14.06 -8.79
CA ILE A 67 2.85 12.98 -8.97
C ILE A 67 3.04 12.33 -10.34
N GLU A 68 3.22 13.11 -11.40
CA GLU A 68 3.49 12.59 -12.74
C GLU A 68 4.78 11.78 -12.79
N LYS A 69 5.88 12.32 -12.24
CA LYS A 69 7.17 11.61 -12.10
C LYS A 69 7.02 10.31 -11.31
N MET A 70 6.22 10.30 -10.25
CA MET A 70 5.91 9.10 -9.46
C MET A 70 5.16 8.05 -10.30
N MET A 71 4.19 8.47 -11.12
CA MET A 71 3.44 7.57 -12.01
C MET A 71 4.34 6.94 -13.07
N ILE A 72 5.17 7.74 -13.75
CA ILE A 72 6.13 7.29 -14.76
C ILE A 72 7.14 6.30 -14.14
N ALA A 73 7.72 6.65 -12.99
CA ALA A 73 8.66 5.78 -12.31
C ALA A 73 8.00 4.47 -11.85
N SER A 74 6.78 4.52 -11.32
CA SER A 74 6.03 3.32 -10.91
C SER A 74 5.75 2.41 -12.10
N GLU A 75 5.29 2.97 -13.21
CA GLU A 75 5.09 2.23 -14.46
C GLU A 75 6.38 1.56 -14.94
N GLN A 76 7.50 2.27 -14.91
CA GLN A 76 8.80 1.70 -15.26
C GLN A 76 9.14 0.50 -14.37
N ARG A 77 8.97 0.61 -13.04
CA ARG A 77 9.26 -0.50 -12.11
C ARG A 77 8.35 -1.71 -12.35
N LEU A 78 7.08 -1.48 -12.66
CA LEU A 78 6.11 -2.53 -12.99
C LEU A 78 6.50 -3.27 -14.28
N ARG A 79 6.90 -2.53 -15.32
CA ARG A 79 7.37 -3.10 -16.59
C ARG A 79 8.69 -3.87 -16.44
N GLU A 80 9.55 -3.46 -15.52
CA GLU A 80 10.79 -4.17 -15.14
C GLU A 80 10.52 -5.45 -14.30
N GLY A 81 9.26 -5.82 -14.06
CA GLY A 81 8.90 -7.05 -13.34
C GLY A 81 8.79 -6.90 -11.82
N SER A 82 8.86 -5.68 -11.28
CA SER A 82 8.68 -5.42 -9.85
C SER A 82 7.26 -4.98 -9.53
N SER A 83 6.61 -5.61 -8.55
CA SER A 83 5.36 -5.07 -7.99
C SER A 83 5.58 -3.68 -7.38
N VAL A 84 4.53 -2.88 -7.23
CA VAL A 84 4.61 -1.59 -6.53
C VAL A 84 3.55 -1.55 -5.43
N TYR A 85 3.98 -1.12 -4.24
CA TYR A 85 3.13 -1.04 -3.05
C TYR A 85 2.67 0.39 -2.82
N PHE A 86 1.36 0.58 -2.78
CA PHE A 86 0.69 1.85 -2.56
C PHE A 86 -0.10 1.87 -1.25
N PHE A 87 0.00 3.00 -0.56
CA PHE A 87 -0.96 3.42 0.46
C PHE A 87 -1.83 4.53 -0.16
N PRO A 88 -2.92 4.20 -0.87
CA PRO A 88 -3.67 5.18 -1.67
C PRO A 88 -4.42 6.21 -0.83
N GLU A 89 -4.58 6.02 0.48
CA GLU A 89 -5.04 7.07 1.40
C GLU A 89 -4.12 8.30 1.38
N GLY A 90 -2.85 8.11 1.02
CA GLY A 90 -1.87 9.18 0.92
C GLY A 90 -1.51 9.83 2.26
N THR A 91 -1.92 9.28 3.41
CA THR A 91 -1.51 9.65 4.76
C THR A 91 -1.95 8.58 5.76
N ARG A 92 -1.28 8.48 6.90
CA ARG A 92 -1.70 7.59 7.98
C ARG A 92 -3.05 8.04 8.56
N SER A 93 -3.93 7.09 8.82
CA SER A 93 -5.15 7.27 9.61
C SER A 93 -4.81 7.56 11.08
N MET A 94 -5.64 8.37 11.74
CA MET A 94 -5.48 8.72 13.17
C MET A 94 -6.33 7.82 14.06
N ASP A 95 -7.51 7.44 13.56
CA ASP A 95 -8.55 6.68 14.26
C ASP A 95 -8.63 5.22 13.78
N GLY A 96 -7.77 4.84 12.83
CA GLY A 96 -7.75 3.50 12.25
C GLY A 96 -8.77 3.31 11.12
N LYS A 97 -9.65 4.28 10.87
CA LYS A 97 -10.61 4.19 9.75
C LYS A 97 -9.90 4.36 8.42
N VAL A 98 -10.31 3.57 7.43
CA VAL A 98 -9.78 3.61 6.07
C VAL A 98 -10.35 4.83 5.33
N LYS A 99 -9.47 5.70 4.84
CA LYS A 99 -9.87 6.91 4.10
C LYS A 99 -10.18 6.64 2.64
N LYS A 100 -10.72 7.64 1.96
CA LYS A 100 -10.86 7.63 0.50
C LYS A 100 -9.51 7.40 -0.16
N PHE A 101 -9.50 6.53 -1.16
CA PHE A 101 -8.32 6.18 -1.92
C PHE A 101 -8.10 7.16 -3.08
N LYS A 102 -6.83 7.46 -3.35
CA LYS A 102 -6.41 8.22 -4.54
C LYS A 102 -6.31 7.30 -5.76
N PRO A 103 -6.59 7.81 -6.97
CA PRO A 103 -6.75 6.97 -8.16
C PRO A 103 -5.44 6.38 -8.71
N GLY A 104 -4.27 6.96 -8.40
CA GLY A 104 -3.02 6.65 -9.10
C GLY A 104 -2.64 5.16 -9.17
N ALA A 105 -2.83 4.40 -8.08
CA ALA A 105 -2.59 2.95 -8.09
C ALA A 105 -3.50 2.22 -9.09
N PHE A 106 -4.78 2.61 -9.11
CA PHE A 106 -5.82 2.02 -9.96
C PHE A 106 -5.69 2.45 -11.42
N THR A 107 -5.26 3.68 -11.69
CA THR A 107 -4.88 4.14 -13.02
C THR A 107 -3.76 3.27 -13.60
N LEU A 108 -2.73 2.93 -12.80
CA LEU A 108 -1.66 2.03 -13.24
C LEU A 108 -2.15 0.60 -13.43
N ALA A 109 -3.03 0.10 -12.55
CA ALA A 109 -3.63 -1.22 -12.68
C ALA A 109 -4.38 -1.37 -14.02
N HIS A 110 -5.21 -0.39 -14.36
CA HIS A 110 -5.93 -0.30 -15.63
C HIS A 110 -5.00 -0.18 -16.84
N LYS A 111 -4.10 0.81 -16.80
CA LYS A 111 -3.17 1.10 -17.91
C LYS A 111 -2.31 -0.11 -18.28
N LEU A 112 -1.85 -0.86 -17.28
CA LEU A 112 -0.94 -1.98 -17.46
C LEU A 112 -1.64 -3.34 -17.43
N ARG A 113 -2.97 -3.37 -17.24
CA ARG A 113 -3.79 -4.58 -17.11
C ARG A 113 -3.24 -5.55 -16.06
N LEU A 114 -2.80 -4.99 -14.92
CA LEU A 114 -2.16 -5.75 -13.84
C LEU A 114 -3.17 -6.08 -12.74
N PRO A 115 -3.08 -7.28 -12.14
CA PRO A 115 -3.90 -7.62 -10.98
C PRO A 115 -3.57 -6.78 -9.76
N ILE A 116 -4.55 -6.60 -8.88
CA ILE A 116 -4.44 -5.89 -7.60
C ILE A 116 -4.37 -6.91 -6.47
N ILE A 117 -3.47 -6.69 -5.50
CA ILE A 117 -3.45 -7.43 -4.22
C ILE A 117 -3.89 -6.47 -3.12
N PRO A 118 -5.11 -6.62 -2.58
CA PRO A 118 -5.54 -5.89 -1.40
C PRO A 118 -4.89 -6.47 -0.14
N VAL A 119 -4.43 -5.58 0.74
CA VAL A 119 -3.85 -5.91 2.04
C VAL A 119 -4.58 -5.12 3.11
N ALA A 120 -5.04 -5.81 4.16
CA ALA A 120 -5.69 -5.21 5.31
C ALA A 120 -4.76 -5.26 6.52
N ILE A 121 -4.49 -4.11 7.13
CA ILE A 121 -3.63 -3.97 8.30
C ILE A 121 -4.45 -3.44 9.48
N SER A 122 -4.26 -4.04 10.65
CA SER A 122 -4.93 -3.63 11.90
C SER A 122 -4.01 -3.75 13.12
N GLY A 123 -4.26 -2.91 14.12
CA GLY A 123 -3.56 -2.89 15.42
C GLY A 123 -2.28 -2.05 15.46
N THR A 124 -1.73 -1.63 14.32
CA THR A 124 -0.46 -0.90 14.28
C THR A 124 -0.58 0.53 14.81
N CYS A 125 -1.74 1.18 14.65
CA CYS A 125 -2.00 2.49 15.26
C CYS A 125 -2.02 2.45 16.79
N LYS A 126 -2.42 1.32 17.40
CA LYS A 126 -2.40 1.12 18.85
C LYS A 126 -0.97 0.96 19.36
N ALA A 127 -0.14 0.22 18.61
CA ALA A 127 1.26 -0.03 18.94
C ALA A 127 2.15 1.21 18.78
N LEU A 128 2.00 1.94 17.68
CA LEU A 128 2.75 3.16 17.40
C LEU A 128 1.82 4.19 16.74
N PRO A 129 1.17 5.05 17.53
CA PRO A 129 0.29 6.09 17.02
C PRO A 129 1.03 7.07 16.11
N LYS A 130 0.29 7.72 15.19
CA LYS A 130 0.85 8.78 14.33
C LYS A 130 1.44 9.90 15.20
N TYR A 131 2.67 10.33 14.86
CA TYR A 131 3.46 11.34 15.59
C TYR A 131 4.02 10.91 16.95
N SER A 132 3.79 9.66 17.38
CA SER A 132 4.50 9.07 18.52
C SER A 132 5.80 8.41 18.07
N MET A 133 6.81 8.42 18.95
CA MET A 133 7.99 7.53 18.86
C MET A 133 7.98 6.43 19.93
N ASN A 134 7.03 6.48 20.86
CA ASN A 134 6.91 5.53 21.97
C ASN A 134 5.93 4.42 21.58
N THR A 135 6.40 3.18 21.67
CA THR A 135 5.56 2.00 21.52
C THR A 135 4.71 1.78 22.78
N LYS A 136 3.48 1.30 22.61
CA LYS A 136 2.50 1.14 23.69
C LYS A 136 2.35 -0.32 24.10
N GLY A 137 3.17 -0.78 25.04
CA GLY A 137 3.04 -2.13 25.63
C GLY A 137 3.07 -3.26 24.60
N ILE A 138 2.48 -4.40 24.94
CA ILE A 138 2.31 -5.54 24.03
C ILE A 138 1.04 -5.32 23.21
N GLN A 139 1.17 -5.36 21.88
CA GLN A 139 0.05 -5.20 20.97
C GLN A 139 0.06 -6.32 19.93
N HIS A 140 -1.12 -6.83 19.60
CA HIS A 140 -1.29 -7.78 18.51
C HIS A 140 -1.45 -7.02 17.19
N LEU A 141 -0.52 -7.26 16.27
CA LEU A 141 -0.51 -6.68 14.93
C LEU A 141 -1.01 -7.69 13.92
N TYR A 142 -1.89 -7.27 13.01
CA TYR A 142 -2.40 -8.13 11.95
C TYR A 142 -2.13 -7.54 10.58
N LEU A 143 -1.74 -8.43 9.68
CA LEU A 143 -1.68 -8.20 8.25
C LEU A 143 -2.38 -9.36 7.58
N ASP A 144 -3.44 -9.06 6.84
CA ASP A 144 -4.11 -10.04 5.99
C ASP A 144 -3.93 -9.67 4.52
N ILE A 145 -3.45 -10.65 3.76
CA ILE A 145 -3.29 -10.55 2.30
C ILE A 145 -4.53 -11.20 1.71
N LEU A 146 -5.36 -10.41 1.05
CA LEU A 146 -6.65 -10.85 0.52
C LEU A 146 -6.47 -11.55 -0.82
N GLU A 147 -7.56 -12.07 -1.36
CA GLU A 147 -7.52 -12.66 -2.69
C GLU A 147 -7.13 -11.58 -3.72
N GLU A 148 -6.34 -12.00 -4.70
CA GLU A 148 -6.01 -11.09 -5.79
C GLU A 148 -7.27 -10.75 -6.57
N ILE A 149 -7.33 -9.52 -7.08
CA ILE A 149 -8.38 -9.11 -7.99
C ILE A 149 -7.73 -9.09 -9.38
N PRO A 150 -8.02 -10.08 -10.24
CA PRO A 150 -7.50 -10.13 -11.60
C PRO A 150 -8.08 -8.97 -12.43
N TYR A 151 -7.32 -8.51 -13.42
CA TYR A 151 -7.75 -7.41 -14.30
C TYR A 151 -9.13 -7.66 -14.94
N SER A 152 -9.44 -8.93 -15.27
CA SER A 152 -10.73 -9.31 -15.84
C SER A 152 -11.94 -8.92 -14.99
N GLU A 153 -11.80 -8.84 -13.66
CA GLU A 153 -12.91 -8.49 -12.76
C GLU A 153 -13.24 -6.99 -12.77
N PHE A 154 -12.28 -6.14 -13.13
CA PHE A 154 -12.46 -4.69 -13.13
C PHE A 154 -12.19 -4.05 -14.49
N ALA A 155 -12.00 -4.83 -15.55
CA ALA A 155 -11.67 -4.33 -16.88
C ALA A 155 -12.73 -3.37 -17.45
N SER A 156 -14.01 -3.60 -17.12
CA SER A 156 -15.14 -2.77 -17.56
C SER A 156 -15.49 -1.63 -16.58
N MET A 157 -14.80 -1.56 -15.44
CA MET A 157 -15.04 -0.53 -14.42
C MET A 157 -14.20 0.70 -14.70
N SER A 158 -14.67 1.86 -14.29
CA SER A 158 -13.85 3.05 -14.18
C SER A 158 -12.76 2.89 -13.11
N VAL A 159 -11.77 3.79 -13.15
CA VAL A 159 -10.70 3.86 -12.15
C VAL A 159 -11.28 4.12 -10.76
N GLU A 160 -12.30 4.97 -10.70
CA GLU A 160 -13.01 5.35 -9.48
C GLU A 160 -13.78 4.17 -8.89
N GLU A 161 -14.57 3.45 -9.70
CA GLU A 161 -15.30 2.26 -9.25
C GLU A 161 -14.35 1.16 -8.76
N THR A 162 -13.24 0.95 -9.47
CA THR A 162 -12.20 -0.01 -9.05
C THR A 162 -11.60 0.41 -7.70
N SER A 163 -11.31 1.69 -7.54
CA SER A 163 -10.79 2.25 -6.29
C SER A 163 -11.74 2.05 -5.12
N ASP A 164 -13.03 2.33 -5.32
CA ASP A 164 -14.04 2.21 -4.28
C ASP A 164 -14.32 0.75 -3.90
N MET A 165 -14.40 -0.16 -4.88
CA MET A 165 -14.51 -1.60 -4.61
C MET A 165 -13.34 -2.11 -3.75
N VAL A 166 -12.10 -1.79 -4.14
CA VAL A 166 -10.91 -2.24 -3.38
C VAL A 166 -10.89 -1.62 -1.99
N ARG A 167 -11.31 -0.36 -1.86
CA ARG A 167 -11.44 0.31 -0.55
C ARG A 167 -12.46 -0.40 0.33
N GLU A 168 -13.62 -0.79 -0.19
CA GLU A 168 -14.66 -1.49 0.55
C GLU A 168 -14.19 -2.87 1.03
N ILE A 169 -13.53 -3.64 0.15
CA ILE A 169 -12.93 -4.94 0.48
C ILE A 169 -11.95 -4.80 1.65
N ILE A 170 -11.03 -3.82 1.57
CA ILE A 170 -10.05 -3.56 2.63
C ILE A 170 -10.74 -3.09 3.91
N THR A 171 -11.70 -2.17 3.80
CA THR A 171 -12.41 -1.60 4.96
C THR A 171 -13.15 -2.68 5.73
N SER A 172 -13.94 -3.51 5.03
CA SER A 172 -14.68 -4.62 5.64
C SER A 172 -13.73 -5.57 6.38
N ARG A 173 -12.56 -5.87 5.81
CA ARG A 173 -11.59 -6.75 6.48
C ARG A 173 -10.92 -6.08 7.69
N VAL A 174 -10.55 -4.79 7.59
CA VAL A 174 -9.97 -4.05 8.72
C VAL A 174 -10.95 -3.99 9.90
N GLU A 175 -12.24 -3.79 9.64
CA GLU A 175 -13.29 -3.79 10.66
C GLU A 175 -13.44 -5.17 11.32
N LYS A 176 -13.48 -6.26 10.53
CA LYS A 176 -13.49 -7.63 11.08
C LYS A 176 -12.27 -7.91 11.96
N LEU A 177 -11.06 -7.55 11.50
CA LEU A 177 -9.83 -7.71 12.27
C LEU A 177 -9.80 -6.88 13.57
N ALA A 178 -10.55 -5.78 13.62
CA ALA A 178 -10.72 -4.98 14.82
C ALA A 178 -11.76 -5.57 15.77
N ALA A 179 -12.84 -6.15 15.24
CA ALA A 179 -13.94 -6.76 15.98
C ALA A 179 -13.59 -8.13 16.59
N GLU A 180 -12.76 -8.93 15.92
CA GLU A 180 -12.20 -10.21 16.42
C GLU A 180 -11.37 -10.06 17.73
N LYS A 181 -11.31 -8.85 18.31
CA LYS A 181 -10.59 -8.49 19.55
C LYS A 181 -11.46 -7.76 20.59
N THR A 182 -12.77 -7.91 20.52
CA THR A 182 -13.65 -7.64 21.68
C THR A 182 -14.04 -8.98 22.27
#